data_AF-A0A8J7NRD9-F1
#
_entry.id   AF-A0A8J7NRD9-F1
#
_cell.length_a   1.000
_cell.length_b   1.000
_cell.length_c   1.000
_cell.angle_alpha   90.00
_cell.angle_beta   90.00
_cell.angle_gamma   90.00
#
_symmetry.space_group_name_H-M   'P 1'
#
loop_
_entity.id
_entity.type
_entity.pdbx_description
1 polymer ?
#
loop_
_entity_poly.entity_id
_entity_poly.type
_entity_poly.pdbx_seq_one_letter_code
_entity_poly.pdbx_strand_id
1 'polypeptide(L)' 'EVEDTSPNRCAASFKVLVVSPQFEGKTLLQRHRMVNSCLAKELKEIHAFEQKTLTPEQWEKQNAQ' A
#
# COMPACT_ATOMS: atom_id res chain seq x y z
N GLU A 1 2.69 7.40 0.52
CA GLU A 1 2.16 7.96 1.78
C GLU A 1 1.88 6.81 2.74
N VAL A 2 2.11 7.02 4.04
CA VAL A 2 1.94 6.01 5.09
C VAL A 2 1.20 6.64 6.26
N GLU A 3 0.12 6.01 6.68
CA GLU A 3 -0.74 6.40 7.80
C GLU A 3 -0.75 5.28 8.83
N ASP A 4 -0.49 5.62 10.10
CA ASP A 4 -0.63 4.70 11.24
C ASP A 4 -2.07 4.77 11.75
N THR A 5 -2.80 3.67 11.62
CA THR A 5 -4.22 3.55 11.98
C THR A 5 -4.41 2.73 13.27
N SER A 6 -3.35 2.53 14.04
CA SER A 6 -3.36 1.71 15.26
C SER A 6 -4.31 2.31 16.32
N PRO A 7 -5.44 1.65 16.66
CA PRO A 7 -6.44 2.21 17.57
C PRO A 7 -5.98 2.23 19.04
N ASN A 8 -5.05 1.35 19.40
CA ASN A 8 -4.39 1.25 20.70
C ASN A 8 -2.98 0.68 20.51
N ARG A 9 -2.06 1.01 21.45
CA ARG A 9 -0.61 0.73 21.39
C ARG A 9 -0.18 -0.75 21.29
N CYS A 10 -1.13 -1.69 21.15
CA CYS A 10 -0.91 -3.14 21.17
C CYS A 10 -0.99 -3.82 19.79
N ALA A 11 -1.58 -3.19 18.78
CA ALA A 11 -1.68 -3.77 17.43
C ALA A 11 -1.30 -2.72 16.39
N ALA A 12 -0.15 -2.94 15.75
CA ALA A 12 0.35 -2.06 14.69
C ALA A 12 -0.46 -2.25 13.42
N SER A 13 -1.22 -1.24 13.05
CA SER A 13 -2.05 -1.19 11.85
C SER A 13 -1.58 -0.05 10.95
N PHE A 14 -1.29 -0.35 9.69
CA PHE A 14 -0.82 0.65 8.73
C PHE A 14 -1.72 0.69 7.51
N LYS A 15 -1.94 1.91 7.03
CA LYS A 15 -2.55 2.18 5.73
C LYS A 15 -1.52 2.87 4.85
N VAL A 16 -1.24 2.30 3.68
CA VAL A 16 -0.24 2.84 2.76
C VAL A 16 -0.83 3.12 1.39
N LEU A 17 -0.43 4.25 0.82
CA LEU A 17 -0.65 4.58 -0.57
C LEU A 17 0.68 4.56 -1.30
N VAL A 18 0.78 3.70 -2.31
CA VAL A 18 1.95 3.54 -3.15
C VAL A 18 1.61 3.97 -4.57
N VAL A 19 2.30 4.99 -5.06
CA VAL A 19 2.17 5.48 -6.44
C VAL A 19 3.44 5.13 -7.18
N SER A 20 3.34 4.36 -8.27
CA SER A 20 4.52 3.96 -9.05
C SER A 20 4.20 3.62 -10.51
N PRO A 21 5.05 4.02 -11.48
CA PRO A 21 4.96 3.55 -12.86
C PRO A 21 5.11 2.03 -13.00
N GLN A 22 5.77 1.35 -12.06
CA GLN A 22 5.98 -0.10 -12.11
C GLN A 22 4.69 -0.91 -11.99
N PHE A 23 3.57 -0.27 -11.66
CA PHE A 23 2.24 -0.88 -11.59
C PHE A 23 1.50 -0.87 -12.93
N GLU A 24 2.03 -0.20 -13.94
CA GLU A 24 1.45 -0.16 -15.28
C GLU A 24 1.43 -1.55 -15.93
N GLY A 25 0.32 -1.89 -16.58
CA GLY A 25 0.09 -3.22 -17.17
C GLY A 25 -0.06 -4.37 -16.16
N LYS A 26 0.05 -4.11 -14.84
CA LYS A 26 -0.08 -5.13 -13.79
C LYS A 26 -1.47 -5.15 -13.17
N THR A 27 -1.96 -6.35 -12.89
CA THR A 27 -3.22 -6.53 -12.15
C THR A 27 -3.05 -6.13 -10.68
N LEU A 28 -4.15 -5.80 -10.01
CA LEU A 28 -4.14 -5.42 -8.58
C LEU A 28 -3.41 -6.46 -7.71
N LEU A 29 -3.66 -7.75 -7.95
CA LEU A 29 -2.99 -8.84 -7.22
C LEU A 29 -1.47 -8.85 -7.45
N GLN A 30 -1.00 -8.60 -8.67
CA GLN A 30 0.43 -8.52 -8.96
C GLN A 30 1.08 -7.33 -8.26
N ARG A 31 0.41 -6.18 -8.24
CA ARG A 31 0.87 -4.97 -7.52
C ARG A 31 0.98 -5.26 -6.02
N HIS A 32 -0.06 -5.85 -5.42
CA HIS A 32 -0.06 -6.22 -4.01
C HIS A 32 1.03 -7.23 -3.67
N ARG A 33 1.23 -8.25 -4.51
CA ARG A 33 2.33 -9.21 -4.32
C ARG A 33 3.69 -8.52 -4.35
N MET A 34 3.92 -7.59 -5.27
CA MET A 34 5.18 -6.85 -5.34
C MET A 34 5.45 -6.07 -4.05
N VAL A 35 4.47 -5.32 -3.55
CA VAL A 35 4.62 -4.55 -2.31
C VAL A 35 4.81 -5.48 -1.11
N ASN A 36 4.02 -6.55 -1.01
CA ASN A 36 4.14 -7.53 0.08
C ASN A 36 5.49 -8.26 0.06
N SER A 37 6.05 -8.54 -1.13
CA SER A 37 7.38 -9.14 -1.25
C SER A 37 8.48 -8.20 -0.75
N CYS A 38 8.36 -6.89 -1.00
CA CYS A 38 9.30 -5.90 -0.49
C CYS A 38 9.22 -5.78 1.05
N LEU A 39 8.03 -5.92 1.63
CA LEU A 39 7.74 -5.76 3.06
C LEU A 39 7.59 -7.11 3.80
N ALA A 40 8.11 -8.20 3.23
CA ALA A 40 7.82 -9.55 3.71
C ALA A 40 8.32 -9.82 5.13
N LYS A 41 9.31 -9.07 5.62
CA LYS A 41 9.83 -9.19 6.99
C LYS A 41 8.96 -8.40 7.97
N GLU A 42 8.61 -7.19 7.59
CA GLU A 42 7.85 -6.22 8.36
C GLU A 42 6.39 -6.69 8.53
N LEU A 43 5.79 -7.26 7.47
CA LEU A 43 4.43 -7.82 7.50
C LEU A 43 4.23 -8.95 8.51
N LYS A 44 5.31 -9.57 9.03
CA LYS A 44 5.21 -10.57 10.09
C LYS A 44 4.93 -9.97 11.46
N GLU A 45 5.35 -8.72 11.67
CA GLU A 45 5.22 -7.99 12.93
C GLU A 45 3.99 -7.06 12.92
N ILE A 46 3.48 -6.73 11.73
CA ILE A 46 2.32 -5.86 11.53
C ILE A 46 1.03 -6.69 11.66
N HIS A 47 0.11 -6.23 12.52
CA HIS A 47 -1.16 -6.92 12.74
C HIS A 47 -2.13 -6.70 11.56
N ALA A 48 -2.19 -5.49 11.03
CA ALA A 48 -3.01 -5.16 9.87
C ALA A 48 -2.29 -4.24 8.90
N PHE A 49 -2.39 -4.54 7.60
CA PHE A 49 -1.77 -3.76 6.54
C PHE A 49 -2.77 -3.55 5.40
N GLU A 50 -3.24 -2.32 5.25
CA GLU A 50 -4.03 -1.87 4.12
C GLU A 50 -3.11 -1.16 3.12
N GLN A 51 -3.23 -1.50 1.84
CA GLN A 51 -2.47 -0.84 0.79
C GLN A 51 -3.34 -0.43 -0.39
N LYS A 52 -3.03 0.72 -0.96
CA LYS A 52 -3.60 1.21 -2.20
C LYS A 52 -2.46 1.45 -3.20
N THR A 53 -2.49 0.72 -4.32
CA THR A 53 -1.44 0.79 -5.35
C THR A 53 -1.97 1.44 -6.62
N LEU A 54 -1.43 2.60 -6.99
CA LEU A 54 -1.88 3.38 -8.15
C LEU A 54 -0.72 3.69 -9.09
N THR A 55 -0.99 3.83 -10.39
CA THR A 55 -0.04 4.48 -11.30
C THR A 55 -0.08 6.00 -11.09
N PRO A 56 0.97 6.75 -11.49
CA PRO A 56 0.96 8.20 -11.42
C PRO A 56 -0.26 8.82 -12.11
N GLU A 57 -0.62 8.33 -13.30
CA GLU A 57 -1.82 8.80 -14.01
C GLU A 57 -3.13 8.53 -13.25
N GLN A 58 -3.24 7.37 -12.58
CA GLN A 58 -4.41 7.04 -11.76
C GLN A 58 -4.50 7.95 -10.53
N TRP A 59 -3.35 8.26 -9.91
CA TRP A 59 -3.26 9.15 -8.76
C TRP A 59 -3.63 10.59 -9.11
N GLU A 60 -3.10 11.11 -10.22
CA GLU A 60 -3.45 12.44 -10.73
C GLU A 60 -4.94 12.57 -11.02
N LYS A 61 -5.54 11.58 -11.72
CA LYS A 61 -6.99 11.57 -11.99
C LYS A 61 -7.83 11.57 -10.71
N GLN A 62 -7.35 10.91 -9.65
CA GLN A 62 -8.07 10.80 -8.39
C GLN A 62 -7.95 12.05 -7.51
N ASN A 63 -6.87 12.82 -7.65
CA ASN A 63 -6.67 14.10 -6.94
C ASN A 63 -7.20 15.32 -7.70
N ALA A 64 -7.42 15.19 -9.01
CA ALA A 64 -8.04 16.22 -9.83
C ALA A 64 -9.57 16.30 -9.65
N GLN A 65 -10.14 15.48 -8.76
CA GLN A 65 -11.57 15.34 -8.49
C GLN A 65 -11.89 15.72 -7.05
#